data_AF-A0A5A7TK40-F1
#
_entry.id   AF-A0A5A7TK40-F1
#
_cell.length_a   1.000
_cell.length_b   1.000
_cell.length_c   1.000
_cell.angle_alpha   90.00
_cell.angle_beta   90.00
_cell.angle_gamma   90.00
#
_symmetry.space_group_name_H-M   'P 1'
#
loop_
_entity.id
_entity.type
_entity.pdbx_description
1 polymer ?
#
loop_
_entity_poly.entity_id
_entity_poly.type
_entity_poly.pdbx_seq_one_letter_code
_entity_poly.pdbx_strand_id
1 'polypeptide(L)'
;MINDMSEDFRATLDVVRNEIADVNTKLSLTMRAMANQVPVGGAVPVTKVKVLEPKPFCGVRDAKALENFIFDFEQYFKATNIVIKEAKVTLTTMYLCKDAKLW
;
A
#
# COMPACT_ATOMS: atom_id res chain seq x y z
N MET A 1 -39.85 -39.06 -7.13
CA MET A 1 -39.44 -38.10 -6.08
C MET A 1 -37.92 -37.99 -5.95
N ILE A 2 -37.19 -39.07 -5.65
CA ILE A 2 -35.73 -39.01 -5.47
C ILE A 2 -34.97 -38.59 -6.75
N ASN A 3 -35.39 -39.08 -7.93
CA ASN A 3 -34.75 -38.73 -9.19
C ASN A 3 -34.93 -37.24 -9.55
N ASP A 4 -36.14 -36.70 -9.35
CA ASP A 4 -36.50 -35.32 -9.65
C ASP A 4 -35.68 -34.30 -8.82
N MET A 5 -35.47 -34.61 -7.54
CA MET A 5 -34.63 -33.81 -6.65
C MET A 5 -33.14 -33.88 -7.05
N SER A 6 -32.66 -35.05 -7.51
CA SER A 6 -31.29 -35.22 -8.02
C SER A 6 -31.04 -34.44 -9.31
N GLU A 7 -32.04 -34.31 -10.18
CA GLU A 7 -31.99 -33.48 -11.39
C GLU A 7 -31.85 -32.00 -11.04
N ASP A 8 -32.64 -31.50 -10.10
CA ASP A 8 -32.62 -30.09 -9.65
C ASP A 8 -31.28 -29.71 -8.99
N PHE A 9 -30.75 -30.60 -8.14
CA PHE A 9 -29.41 -30.41 -7.56
C PHE A 9 -28.33 -30.35 -8.65
N ARG A 10 -28.42 -31.18 -9.68
CA ARG A 10 -27.45 -31.18 -10.77
C ARG A 10 -27.55 -29.91 -11.63
N ALA A 11 -28.77 -29.48 -11.94
CA ALA A 11 -29.00 -28.22 -12.64
C ALA A 11 -28.40 -27.03 -11.87
N THR A 12 -28.61 -26.98 -10.55
CA THR A 12 -28.03 -25.94 -9.69
C THR A 12 -26.51 -25.98 -9.68
N LEU A 13 -25.90 -27.17 -9.61
CA LEU A 13 -24.44 -27.32 -9.67
C LEU A 13 -23.85 -26.85 -11.01
N ASP A 14 -24.53 -27.13 -12.12
CA ASP A 14 -24.08 -26.70 -13.44
C ASP A 14 -24.18 -25.18 -13.60
N VAL A 15 -25.22 -24.55 -13.04
CA VAL A 15 -25.31 -23.07 -12.97
C VAL A 15 -24.11 -22.50 -12.20
N VAL A 16 -23.83 -23.02 -11.00
CA VAL A 16 -22.71 -22.54 -10.18
C VAL A 16 -21.36 -22.70 -10.90
N ARG A 17 -21.14 -23.84 -11.58
CA ARG A 17 -19.92 -24.06 -12.37
C ARG A 17 -19.78 -23.04 -13.51
N ASN A 18 -20.87 -22.73 -14.18
CA ASN A 18 -20.87 -21.74 -15.27
C ASN A 18 -20.60 -20.33 -14.75
N GLU A 19 -21.16 -19.95 -13.61
CA GLU A 19 -20.89 -18.65 -12.97
C GLU A 19 -19.42 -18.52 -12.55
N ILE A 20 -18.83 -19.57 -11.96
CA ILE A 20 -17.40 -19.59 -11.61
C ILE A 20 -16.54 -19.42 -12.87
N ALA A 21 -16.88 -20.07 -13.97
CA ALA A 21 -16.17 -19.92 -15.24
C ALA A 21 -16.28 -18.49 -15.81
N ASP A 22 -17.45 -17.85 -15.74
CA ASP A 22 -17.64 -16.46 -16.18
C ASP A 22 -16.83 -15.48 -15.32
N VAL A 23 -16.89 -15.62 -13.99
CA VAL A 23 -16.13 -14.78 -13.06
C VAL A 23 -14.62 -14.91 -13.30
N ASN A 24 -14.12 -16.14 -13.46
CA ASN A 24 -12.70 -16.37 -13.76
C ASN A 24 -12.28 -15.74 -15.10
N THR A 25 -13.14 -15.79 -16.10
CA THR A 25 -12.89 -15.17 -17.41
C THR A 25 -12.82 -13.65 -17.28
N LYS A 26 -13.78 -13.02 -16.59
CA LYS A 26 -13.79 -11.57 -16.32
C LYS A 26 -12.57 -11.12 -15.52
N LEU A 27 -12.16 -11.91 -14.51
CA LEU A 27 -10.99 -11.61 -13.70
C LEU A 27 -9.71 -11.63 -14.55
N SER A 28 -9.52 -12.67 -15.36
CA SER A 28 -8.37 -12.80 -16.27
C SER A 28 -8.31 -11.64 -17.27
N LEU A 29 -9.45 -11.25 -17.85
CA LEU A 29 -9.54 -10.11 -18.76
C LEU A 29 -9.19 -8.79 -18.07
N THR A 30 -9.66 -8.59 -16.84
CA THR A 30 -9.37 -7.37 -16.05
C THR A 30 -7.89 -7.30 -15.68
N MET A 31 -7.30 -8.40 -15.21
CA MET A 31 -5.88 -8.49 -14.92
C MET A 31 -5.04 -8.21 -16.17
N ARG A 32 -5.43 -8.77 -17.32
CA ARG A 32 -4.77 -8.51 -18.59
C ARG A 32 -4.93 -7.07 -19.05
N ALA A 33 -6.12 -6.48 -18.90
CA ALA A 33 -6.35 -5.07 -19.22
C ALA A 33 -5.47 -4.17 -18.35
N MET A 34 -5.37 -4.43 -17.05
CA MET A 34 -4.48 -3.73 -16.11
C MET A 34 -3.00 -3.89 -16.48
N ALA A 35 -2.55 -5.11 -16.81
CA ALA A 35 -1.18 -5.37 -17.23
C ALA A 35 -0.85 -4.69 -18.58
N ASN A 36 -1.83 -4.64 -19.48
CA ASN A 36 -1.72 -3.98 -20.78
C ASN A 36 -2.00 -2.48 -20.73
N GLN A 37 -2.30 -1.89 -19.55
CA GLN A 37 -2.23 -0.45 -19.36
C GLN A 37 -0.75 -0.01 -19.36
N VAL A 38 -0.10 -0.14 -20.51
CA VAL A 38 0.93 0.81 -20.91
C VAL A 38 0.20 2.16 -20.99
N PRO A 39 0.73 3.25 -20.41
CA PRO A 39 0.07 4.56 -20.50
C PRO A 39 -0.01 5.02 -21.96
N VAL A 40 -1.09 4.70 -22.65
CA VAL A 40 -1.42 5.22 -23.97
C VAL A 40 -1.97 6.62 -23.75
N GLY A 41 -1.12 7.61 -24.00
CA GLY A 41 -1.51 9.02 -24.00
C GLY A 41 -1.21 9.71 -22.66
N GLY A 42 -0.04 10.35 -22.62
CA GLY A 42 0.26 11.44 -21.70
C GLY A 42 -0.18 11.19 -20.27
N ALA A 43 0.47 10.24 -19.57
CA ALA A 43 0.49 10.30 -18.13
C ALA A 43 0.91 11.74 -17.78
N VAL A 44 -0.02 12.52 -17.21
CA VAL A 44 0.36 13.68 -16.41
C VAL A 44 1.55 13.18 -15.61
N PRO A 45 2.75 13.75 -15.76
CA PRO A 45 3.79 13.41 -14.84
C PRO A 45 3.17 13.80 -13.52
N VAL A 46 2.75 12.81 -12.73
CA VAL A 46 2.71 12.96 -11.30
C VAL A 46 4.17 13.27 -11.05
N THR A 47 4.50 14.56 -11.07
CA THR A 47 5.74 15.08 -10.59
C THR A 47 5.79 14.47 -9.22
N LYS A 48 6.56 13.38 -9.07
CA LYS A 48 6.88 12.81 -7.79
C LYS A 48 7.59 13.96 -7.11
N VAL A 49 6.81 14.79 -6.40
CA VAL A 49 7.30 15.90 -5.63
C VAL A 49 8.37 15.25 -4.79
N LYS A 50 9.63 15.68 -4.99
CA LYS A 50 10.74 15.14 -4.21
C LYS A 50 10.37 15.41 -2.76
N VAL A 51 9.98 14.35 -2.04
CA VAL A 51 9.68 14.45 -0.63
C VAL A 51 10.97 14.88 0.03
N LEU A 52 10.94 16.01 0.74
CA LEU A 52 12.11 16.52 1.42
C LEU A 52 12.50 15.54 2.53
N GLU A 53 13.77 15.15 2.55
CA GLU A 53 14.29 14.29 3.61
C GLU A 53 14.37 15.06 4.95
N PRO A 54 13.98 14.45 6.08
CA PRO A 54 14.06 15.09 7.39
C PRO A 54 15.50 15.39 7.81
N LYS A 55 15.68 16.36 8.70
CA LYS A 55 17.00 16.67 9.26
C LYS A 55 17.33 15.71 10.42
N PRO A 56 18.60 15.29 10.57
CA PRO A 56 19.02 14.51 11.73
C PRO A 56 18.89 15.28 13.05
N PHE A 57 18.51 14.60 14.13
CA PHE A 57 18.47 15.17 15.47
C PHE A 57 19.66 14.69 16.31
N CYS A 58 20.52 15.63 16.70
CA CYS A 58 21.77 15.33 17.41
C CYS A 58 21.73 15.60 18.92
N GLY A 59 20.57 15.46 19.57
CA GLY A 59 20.46 15.51 21.04
C GLY A 59 20.53 16.92 21.64
N VAL A 60 20.21 17.95 20.85
CA VAL A 60 20.08 19.31 21.39
C VAL A 60 18.99 19.33 22.45
N ARG A 61 19.31 19.84 23.64
CA ARG A 61 18.38 19.95 24.78
C ARG A 61 17.43 21.12 24.61
N ASP A 62 16.72 21.14 23.48
CA ASP A 62 15.73 22.13 23.08
C ASP A 62 14.44 21.41 22.70
N ALA A 63 13.37 21.68 23.44
CA ALA A 63 12.06 21.09 23.21
C ALA A 63 11.55 21.40 21.80
N LYS A 64 11.78 22.61 21.29
CA LYS A 64 11.36 23.02 19.95
C LYS A 64 12.11 22.25 18.87
N ALA A 65 13.39 21.98 19.08
CA ALA A 65 14.18 21.18 18.14
C ALA A 65 13.68 19.73 18.07
N LEU A 66 13.30 19.16 19.22
CA LEU A 66 12.71 17.82 19.29
C LEU A 66 11.32 17.77 18.64
N GLU A 67 10.45 18.74 18.92
CA GLU A 67 9.12 18.84 18.31
C GLU A 67 9.19 18.96 16.78
N ASN A 68 10.08 19.82 16.27
CA ASN A 68 10.28 19.97 14.84
C ASN A 68 10.76 18.66 14.19
N PHE A 69 11.67 17.93 14.83
CA PHE A 69 12.15 16.64 14.32
C PHE A 69 11.01 15.61 14.23
N ILE A 70 10.18 15.50 15.28
CA ILE A 70 9.03 14.59 15.29
C ILE A 70 8.05 14.99 14.18
N PHE A 71 7.71 16.27 14.08
CA PHE A 71 6.79 16.79 13.07
C PHE A 71 7.28 16.52 11.64
N ASP A 72 8.56 16.78 11.35
CA ASP A 72 9.15 16.53 10.03
C ASP A 72 9.04 15.05 9.63
N PHE A 73 9.29 14.14 10.57
CA PHE A 73 9.13 12.70 10.34
C PHE A 73 7.66 12.27 10.13
N GLU A 74 6.72 12.84 10.88
CA GLU A 74 5.30 12.56 10.66
C GLU A 74 4.85 12.98 9.26
N GLN A 75 5.27 14.15 8.79
CA GLN A 75 4.96 14.61 7.43
C GLN A 75 5.66 13.74 6.38
N TYR A 76 6.91 13.37 6.62
CA TYR A 76 7.66 12.48 5.74
C TYR A 76 6.97 11.12 5.57
N PHE A 77 6.52 10.50 6.66
CA PHE A 77 5.80 9.22 6.61
C PHE A 77 4.47 9.32 5.87
N LYS A 78 3.73 10.43 6.04
CA LYS A 78 2.50 10.70 5.28
C LYS A 78 2.79 10.85 3.79
N ALA A 79 3.84 11.58 3.43
CA ALA A 79 4.23 11.82 2.04
C ALA A 79 4.79 10.57 1.35
N THR A 80 5.46 9.68 2.09
CA THR A 80 6.05 8.44 1.56
C THR A 80 5.16 7.20 1.73
N ASN A 81 3.96 7.35 2.31
CA ASN A 81 3.04 6.27 2.62
C ASN A 81 3.66 5.11 3.44
N ILE A 82 4.65 5.43 4.29
CA ILE A 82 5.22 4.46 5.22
C ILE A 82 4.21 4.30 6.36
N VAL A 83 3.57 3.13 6.46
CA VAL A 83 2.54 2.85 7.49
C VAL A 83 2.98 1.81 8.50
N ILE A 84 3.97 0.99 8.17
CA ILE A 84 4.51 -0.07 9.03
C ILE A 84 5.24 0.57 10.21
N LYS A 85 4.77 0.32 11.44
CA LYS A 85 5.32 0.93 12.66
C LYS A 85 6.81 0.65 12.85
N GLU A 86 7.24 -0.59 12.63
CA GLU A 86 8.64 -0.98 12.71
C GLU A 86 9.50 -0.16 11.73
N ALA A 87 9.08 -0.07 10.46
CA ALA A 87 9.80 0.72 9.47
C ALA A 87 9.88 2.21 9.83
N LYS A 88 8.83 2.78 10.44
CA LYS A 88 8.88 4.15 10.97
C LYS A 88 9.94 4.31 12.05
N VAL A 89 9.95 3.41 13.03
CA VAL A 89 10.93 3.44 14.13
C VAL A 89 12.35 3.26 13.59
N THR A 90 12.57 2.27 12.72
CA THR A 90 13.88 2.05 12.07
C THR A 90 14.34 3.28 11.32
N LEU A 91 13.47 3.93 10.54
CA LEU A 91 13.87 5.13 9.80
C LEU A 91 14.16 6.32 10.72
N THR A 92 13.31 6.60 11.72
CA THR A 92 13.54 7.70 12.66
C THR A 92 14.84 7.52 13.44
N THR A 93 15.13 6.29 13.89
CA THR A 93 16.38 5.98 14.62
C THR A 93 17.64 6.16 13.76
N MET A 94 17.57 5.91 12.45
CA MET A 94 18.68 6.19 11.52
C MET A 94 19.05 7.68 11.46
N TYR A 95 18.11 8.58 11.77
CA TYR A 95 18.30 10.03 11.77
C TYR A 95 18.58 10.62 13.16
N LEU A 96 18.72 9.80 14.19
CA LEU A 96 19.35 10.24 15.43
C LEU A 96 20.86 10.33 15.20
N CYS A 97 21.55 11.26 15.87
CA CYS A 97 23.00 11.42 15.80
C CYS A 97 23.61 11.82 17.15
N LYS A 98 24.93 11.64 17.27
CA LYS A 98 25.70 11.97 18.49
C LYS A 98 25.02 11.37 19.74
N ASP A 99 24.87 12.15 20.79
CA ASP A 99 24.30 11.75 22.07
C ASP A 99 22.86 11.24 21.94
N ALA A 100 22.11 11.65 20.91
CA ALA A 100 20.75 11.12 20.69
C ALA A 100 20.73 9.65 20.27
N LYS A 101 21.83 9.08 19.74
CA LYS A 101 21.91 7.63 19.45
C LYS A 101 22.16 6.78 20.69
N LEU A 102 22.56 7.40 21.81
CA LEU A 102 22.94 6.71 23.05
C LEU A 102 21.76 6.54 24.02
N TRP A 103 20.60 7.09 23.67
CA TRP A 103 19.34 7.01 24.39
C TRP A 103 18.37 6.11 23.64
#